data_AF-A0A3B9IZ14-F1
#
_entry.id   AF-A0A3B9IZ14-F1
#
_cell.length_a   1.000
_cell.length_b   1.000
_cell.length_c   1.000
_cell.angle_alpha   90.00
_cell.angle_beta   90.00
_cell.angle_gamma   90.00
#
_symmetry.space_group_name_H-M   'P 1'
#
loop_
_entity.id
_entity.type
_entity.pdbx_description
1 polymer ?
#
loop_
_entity_poly.entity_id
_entity_poly.type
_entity_poly.pdbx_seq_one_letter_code
_entity_poly.pdbx_strand_id
1 'polypeptide(L)'
;MASQDKIWHETDKRFINPYNFVSQLHEVERDIPHKGNLTGKINCTITVKTPLCIPDAEKKFADADFADMPEYNRHYVYDFYRVGDVPTITGSRIKGIIRSYYEALSNSCFYVNNNNVMSARHSFPRHPGLMKYDSQGWHLYPALKKPFRGNALKEGEVKRTWYEIHGKSLKSSVFSLAGDEIKCDNLDFAVEDYDKNLKIYEEGFYFKKYKQHLTYKITPDDSGRMYPVFYEIIDSEAGDTLVYLSPSQIGRSVFFHKIDDILESHVSCSKTDGTCLCKACALFGASSFYDRSSSQHYEKKWNRAGSLRFSDAVPLDGAFYSEKYITLKELSVPKTTSVEFYTQRPENALAWTYESKTTAYMKVKQGRRTSPAPKKIPCKVNLKGRKFYLHNPLLKKENYSANEKTKRNCSTELCKAGSQFSFDIYFENISESQLRELVWTLALGENSQDSNRMFKMGYAKPLGLGSVKITVNSIQTRIFDDEYIIRNIDPSEYMNDIPFDSDTEYFRQLMKITSFNTTKKFLENGAVMSYPIADDGRGSKNSKAHHQWFIANRSSGEGGNLMAWSLKYSLPDITDEDITLPAFEKYKK
;
A
#
# COMPACT_ATOMS: atom_id res chain seq x y z
N MET A 1 -17.28 -37.67 7.62
CA MET A 1 -18.32 -36.77 7.07
C MET A 1 -17.74 -35.37 6.95
N ALA A 2 -17.15 -35.04 5.80
CA ALA A 2 -16.37 -33.81 5.61
C ALA A 2 -17.12 -32.80 4.72
N SER A 3 -17.26 -31.57 5.24
CA SER A 3 -17.22 -30.28 4.54
C SER A 3 -18.08 -30.04 3.27
N GLN A 4 -19.39 -30.23 3.31
CA GLN A 4 -20.28 -29.72 2.24
C GLN A 4 -20.47 -28.18 2.23
N ASP A 5 -19.88 -27.44 3.17
CA ASP A 5 -20.12 -25.98 3.33
C ASP A 5 -19.04 -25.06 2.72
N LYS A 6 -17.89 -25.59 2.27
CA LYS A 6 -16.85 -24.76 1.64
C LYS A 6 -17.11 -24.63 0.15
N ILE A 7 -17.39 -23.41 -0.29
CA ILE A 7 -17.70 -23.09 -1.69
C ILE A 7 -16.43 -23.00 -2.55
N TRP A 8 -15.27 -22.80 -1.93
CA TRP A 8 -13.97 -22.69 -2.57
C TRP A 8 -13.07 -23.85 -2.12
N HIS A 9 -12.20 -24.32 -3.01
CA HIS A 9 -11.14 -25.28 -2.70
C HIS A 9 -9.79 -24.78 -3.21
N GLU A 10 -8.73 -25.24 -2.54
CA GLU A 10 -7.35 -25.00 -2.94
C GLU A 10 -7.01 -25.90 -4.12
N THR A 11 -6.30 -25.34 -5.08
CA THR A 11 -5.73 -26.10 -6.20
C THR A 11 -4.25 -26.37 -5.94
N ASP A 12 -3.66 -27.32 -6.66
CA ASP A 12 -2.21 -27.56 -6.63
C ASP A 12 -1.38 -26.40 -7.20
N LYS A 13 -2.01 -25.47 -7.91
CA LYS A 13 -1.34 -24.28 -8.45
C LYS A 13 -0.92 -23.34 -7.32
N ARG A 14 0.37 -23.02 -7.28
CA ARG A 14 0.98 -22.10 -6.33
C ARG A 14 1.38 -20.78 -6.99
N PHE A 15 1.35 -19.68 -6.24
CA PHE A 15 1.88 -18.40 -6.67
C PHE A 15 2.76 -17.75 -5.62
N ILE A 16 3.69 -16.91 -6.06
CA ILE A 16 4.51 -16.02 -5.22
C ILE A 16 3.99 -14.60 -5.43
N ASN A 17 3.62 -13.92 -4.36
CA ASN A 17 3.21 -12.52 -4.48
C ASN A 17 4.41 -11.67 -4.95
N PRO A 18 4.26 -10.72 -5.89
CA PRO A 18 5.42 -10.04 -6.51
C PRO A 18 6.22 -9.11 -5.58
N TYR A 19 5.74 -8.91 -4.36
CA TYR A 19 6.40 -8.12 -3.33
C TYR A 19 6.36 -8.84 -1.99
N ASN A 20 7.32 -8.53 -1.14
CA ASN A 20 7.28 -8.82 0.29
C ASN A 20 7.66 -7.55 1.08
N PHE A 21 7.79 -7.68 2.39
CA PHE A 21 8.11 -6.57 3.29
C PHE A 21 9.41 -6.78 4.02
N VAL A 22 10.09 -5.67 4.29
CA VAL A 22 11.13 -5.59 5.31
C VAL A 22 10.48 -5.01 6.55
N SER A 23 10.50 -5.78 7.64
CA SER A 23 9.90 -5.46 8.92
C SER A 23 10.48 -4.18 9.53
N GLN A 24 9.77 -3.69 10.53
CA GLN A 24 10.19 -2.59 11.38
C GLN A 24 10.44 -3.19 12.75
N LEU A 25 11.62 -2.97 13.31
CA LEU A 25 11.95 -3.35 14.68
C LEU A 25 12.55 -2.13 15.37
N HIS A 26 12.42 -2.05 16.69
CA HIS A 26 13.03 -1.01 17.53
C HIS A 26 12.53 0.43 17.27
N GLU A 27 12.81 1.33 18.21
CA GLU A 27 12.53 2.75 18.02
C GLU A 27 13.48 3.34 16.96
N VAL A 28 12.96 4.21 16.09
CA VAL A 28 13.80 4.95 15.15
C VAL A 28 14.66 5.95 15.89
N GLU A 29 15.97 5.71 15.90
CA GLU A 29 16.97 6.64 16.41
C GLU A 29 16.97 7.95 15.60
N ARG A 30 16.95 9.07 16.33
CA ARG A 30 17.01 10.42 15.77
C ARG A 30 18.02 11.22 16.57
N ASP A 31 18.95 11.84 15.87
CA ASP A 31 19.99 12.67 16.49
C ASP A 31 20.18 13.96 15.69
N ILE A 32 20.86 14.94 16.30
CA ILE A 32 21.28 16.16 15.65
C ILE A 32 22.18 15.77 14.48
N PRO A 33 21.82 16.13 13.23
CA PRO A 33 22.60 15.73 12.07
C PRO A 33 24.04 16.25 12.12
N HIS A 34 24.98 15.32 12.25
CA HIS A 34 26.42 15.60 12.26
C HIS A 34 26.94 15.97 10.85
N LYS A 35 27.84 16.96 10.78
CA LYS A 35 28.60 17.29 9.56
C LYS A 35 29.96 16.60 9.62
N GLY A 36 30.27 15.77 8.62
CA GLY A 36 31.64 15.25 8.46
C GLY A 36 32.52 16.19 7.64
N ASN A 37 33.70 15.70 7.31
CA ASN A 37 34.77 16.43 6.59
C ASN A 37 34.98 15.92 5.15
N LEU A 38 34.19 14.96 4.67
CA LEU A 38 34.36 14.39 3.34
C LEU A 38 33.41 15.05 2.34
N THR A 39 33.98 15.54 1.26
CA THR A 39 33.27 16.05 0.09
C THR A 39 33.88 15.41 -1.15
N GLY A 40 33.05 15.04 -2.13
CA GLY A 40 33.55 14.21 -3.21
C GLY A 40 32.49 13.73 -4.19
N LYS A 41 32.88 12.70 -4.93
CA LYS A 41 32.13 12.12 -6.03
C LYS A 41 32.27 10.59 -6.01
N ILE A 42 31.17 9.90 -6.21
CA ILE A 42 31.11 8.45 -6.46
C ILE A 42 30.64 8.26 -7.90
N ASN A 43 31.38 7.51 -8.70
CA ASN A 43 30.94 7.09 -10.03
C ASN A 43 30.37 5.67 -9.97
N CYS A 44 29.21 5.46 -10.58
CA CYS A 44 28.50 4.19 -10.55
C CYS A 44 28.06 3.76 -11.96
N THR A 45 27.87 2.44 -12.11
CA THR A 45 27.23 1.83 -13.29
C THR A 45 25.99 1.05 -12.87
N ILE A 46 24.89 1.23 -13.61
CA ILE A 46 23.67 0.43 -13.53
C ILE A 46 23.70 -0.59 -14.67
N THR A 47 23.62 -1.88 -14.35
CA THR A 47 23.48 -2.96 -15.34
C THR A 47 22.08 -3.56 -15.27
N VAL A 48 21.36 -3.53 -16.39
CA VAL A 48 19.99 -4.06 -16.48
C VAL A 48 20.02 -5.59 -16.57
N LYS A 49 19.37 -6.29 -15.63
CA LYS A 49 19.33 -7.77 -15.58
C LYS A 49 17.99 -8.36 -16.00
N THR A 50 16.88 -7.64 -15.80
CA THR A 50 15.60 -7.92 -16.46
C THR A 50 15.10 -6.65 -17.15
N PRO A 51 14.28 -6.73 -18.23
CA PRO A 51 13.94 -5.55 -19.00
C PRO A 51 13.40 -4.42 -18.12
N LEU A 52 13.85 -3.20 -18.39
CA LEU A 52 13.63 -2.03 -17.57
C LEU A 52 12.62 -1.10 -18.27
N CYS A 53 11.57 -0.74 -17.54
CA CYS A 53 10.53 0.17 -18.01
C CYS A 53 10.66 1.52 -17.31
N ILE A 54 10.98 2.58 -18.06
CA ILE A 54 11.05 3.97 -17.57
C ILE A 54 10.19 4.78 -18.53
N PRO A 55 8.85 4.78 -18.38
CA PRO A 55 7.98 5.46 -19.32
C PRO A 55 8.14 6.98 -19.23
N ASP A 56 8.12 7.65 -20.37
CA ASP A 56 7.92 9.09 -20.50
C ASP A 56 6.43 9.41 -20.37
N ALA A 57 6.00 9.73 -19.15
CA ALA A 57 4.59 9.98 -18.86
C ALA A 57 4.09 11.31 -19.44
N GLU A 58 4.99 12.26 -19.71
CA GLU A 58 4.64 13.59 -20.25
C GLU A 58 4.42 13.54 -21.76
N LYS A 59 5.14 12.66 -22.46
CA LYS A 59 5.03 12.45 -23.91
C LYS A 59 4.16 11.27 -24.33
N LYS A 60 3.29 10.78 -23.44
CA LYS A 60 2.38 9.67 -23.76
C LYS A 60 1.46 10.02 -24.94
N PHE A 61 1.17 9.05 -25.79
CA PHE A 61 0.22 9.21 -26.89
C PHE A 61 -0.80 8.06 -26.92
N ALA A 62 -1.96 8.32 -27.51
CA ALA A 62 -2.98 7.29 -27.67
C ALA A 62 -2.61 6.38 -28.84
N ASP A 63 -2.85 5.09 -28.68
CA ASP A 63 -2.78 4.13 -29.78
C ASP A 63 -3.80 4.49 -30.87
N ALA A 64 -3.43 4.29 -32.14
CA ALA A 64 -4.25 4.71 -33.28
C ALA A 64 -5.67 4.13 -33.22
N ASP A 65 -5.80 2.85 -32.85
CA ASP A 65 -7.10 2.15 -32.74
C ASP A 65 -7.98 2.68 -31.60
N PHE A 66 -7.42 3.52 -30.71
CA PHE A 66 -8.08 4.07 -29.53
C PHE A 66 -8.17 5.60 -29.56
N ALA A 67 -7.67 6.26 -30.60
CA ALA A 67 -7.57 7.72 -30.66
C ALA A 67 -8.94 8.42 -30.54
N ASP A 68 -9.97 7.85 -31.18
CA ASP A 68 -11.34 8.39 -31.19
C ASP A 68 -12.14 8.06 -29.92
N MET A 69 -11.60 7.22 -29.02
CA MET A 69 -12.28 6.92 -27.75
C MET A 69 -12.15 8.09 -26.77
N PRO A 70 -13.14 8.27 -25.86
CA PRO A 70 -12.98 9.18 -24.73
C PRO A 70 -11.71 8.88 -23.94
N GLU A 71 -11.06 9.91 -23.39
CA GLU A 71 -9.74 9.81 -22.74
C GLU A 71 -9.64 8.67 -21.71
N TYR A 72 -10.71 8.45 -20.92
CA TYR A 72 -10.80 7.41 -19.89
C TYR A 72 -10.93 5.97 -20.42
N ASN A 73 -11.06 5.79 -21.74
CA ASN A 73 -11.14 4.51 -22.43
C ASN A 73 -9.97 4.26 -23.40
N ARG A 74 -9.03 5.21 -23.53
CA ARG A 74 -7.90 5.08 -24.46
C ARG A 74 -6.85 4.06 -23.99
N HIS A 75 -6.15 3.46 -24.94
CA HIS A 75 -4.90 2.74 -24.69
C HIS A 75 -3.74 3.70 -24.93
N TYR A 76 -2.82 3.82 -23.96
CA TYR A 76 -1.69 4.73 -24.06
C TYR A 76 -0.40 3.99 -24.37
N VAL A 77 0.42 4.62 -25.20
CA VAL A 77 1.76 4.21 -25.58
C VAL A 77 2.78 5.19 -24.97
N TYR A 78 3.88 4.65 -24.45
CA TYR A 78 4.93 5.41 -23.78
C TYR A 78 6.30 5.08 -24.36
N ASP A 79 7.08 6.11 -24.66
CA ASP A 79 8.49 5.95 -24.99
C ASP A 79 9.31 5.69 -23.73
N PHE A 80 10.52 5.15 -23.88
CA PHE A 80 11.50 5.21 -22.81
C PHE A 80 11.88 6.67 -22.57
N TYR A 81 11.95 7.08 -21.31
CA TYR A 81 12.25 8.47 -20.94
C TYR A 81 13.60 8.92 -21.50
N ARG A 82 13.60 10.11 -22.12
CA ARG A 82 14.77 10.69 -22.77
C ARG A 82 14.93 12.16 -22.41
N VAL A 83 16.18 12.61 -22.27
CA VAL A 83 16.54 14.03 -22.22
C VAL A 83 17.17 14.36 -23.58
N GLY A 84 16.50 15.22 -24.36
CA GLY A 84 16.74 15.28 -25.80
C GLY A 84 16.48 13.90 -26.42
N ASP A 85 17.47 13.35 -27.11
CA ASP A 85 17.41 12.01 -27.72
C ASP A 85 18.09 10.92 -26.88
N VAL A 86 18.65 11.26 -25.71
CA VAL A 86 19.45 10.34 -24.89
C VAL A 86 18.54 9.58 -23.91
N PRO A 87 18.45 8.24 -23.98
CA PRO A 87 17.73 7.44 -22.99
C PRO A 87 18.27 7.70 -21.58
N THR A 88 17.40 8.10 -20.65
CA THR A 88 17.85 8.63 -19.37
C THR A 88 17.11 7.99 -18.20
N ILE A 89 17.83 7.71 -17.11
CA ILE A 89 17.23 7.41 -15.81
C ILE A 89 17.49 8.60 -14.91
N THR A 90 16.44 9.36 -14.59
CA THR A 90 16.59 10.61 -13.81
C THR A 90 17.24 10.36 -12.44
N GLY A 91 18.12 11.26 -12.00
CA GLY A 91 18.81 11.18 -10.71
C GLY A 91 17.86 11.12 -9.52
N SER A 92 16.67 11.72 -9.62
CA SER A 92 15.62 11.64 -8.60
C SER A 92 15.07 10.23 -8.40
N ARG A 93 14.91 9.44 -9.48
CA ARG A 93 14.51 8.03 -9.42
C ARG A 93 15.59 7.17 -8.79
N ILE A 94 16.86 7.44 -9.12
CA ILE A 94 18.02 6.74 -8.53
C ILE A 94 18.08 7.05 -7.03
N LYS A 95 18.06 8.34 -6.66
CA LYS A 95 18.03 8.81 -5.27
C LYS A 95 16.90 8.15 -4.47
N GLY A 96 15.69 8.11 -5.01
CA GLY A 96 14.54 7.51 -4.34
C GLY A 96 14.70 6.02 -4.06
N ILE A 97 15.29 5.28 -5.00
CA ILE A 97 15.60 3.86 -4.81
C ILE A 97 16.68 3.70 -3.75
N ILE A 98 17.85 4.33 -3.90
CA ILE A 98 18.95 4.19 -2.92
C ILE A 98 18.50 4.61 -1.52
N ARG A 99 17.75 5.72 -1.40
CA ARG A 99 17.15 6.16 -0.13
C ARG A 99 16.28 5.08 0.50
N SER A 100 15.40 4.43 -0.28
CA SER A 100 14.50 3.40 0.26
C SER A 100 15.25 2.19 0.82
N TYR A 101 16.35 1.78 0.20
CA TYR A 101 17.18 0.67 0.69
C TYR A 101 18.00 1.10 1.90
N TYR A 102 18.58 2.32 1.87
CA TYR A 102 19.28 2.90 3.01
C TYR A 102 18.34 3.05 4.22
N GLU A 103 17.10 3.49 4.02
CA GLU A 103 16.09 3.60 5.07
C GLU A 103 15.77 2.26 5.73
N ALA A 104 15.76 1.17 4.95
CA ALA A 104 15.55 -0.17 5.46
C ALA A 104 16.77 -0.70 6.23
N LEU A 105 17.98 -0.49 5.69
CA LEU A 105 19.24 -0.92 6.33
C LEU A 105 19.54 -0.18 7.64
N SER A 106 19.19 1.10 7.70
CA SER A 106 19.45 1.98 8.85
C SER A 106 18.27 2.08 9.84
N ASN A 107 17.22 1.28 9.65
CA ASN A 107 15.98 1.36 10.42
C ASN A 107 15.42 2.80 10.58
N SER A 108 15.54 3.61 9.52
CA SER A 108 15.13 5.01 9.54
C SER A 108 13.59 5.17 9.56
N CYS A 109 13.06 6.39 9.54
CA CYS A 109 11.60 6.61 9.41
C CYS A 109 11.07 6.27 8.00
N PHE A 110 9.74 6.29 7.82
CA PHE A 110 9.08 6.24 6.50
C PHE A 110 8.98 7.65 5.94
N TYR A 111 9.98 8.08 5.17
CA TYR A 111 9.96 9.44 4.64
C TYR A 111 8.76 9.66 3.70
N VAL A 112 8.52 8.72 2.79
CA VAL A 112 7.37 8.72 1.88
C VAL A 112 6.27 7.84 2.47
N ASN A 113 5.31 8.49 3.14
CA ASN A 113 4.04 7.89 3.54
C ASN A 113 2.90 8.83 3.11
N ASN A 114 1.93 8.31 2.35
CA ASN A 114 0.77 9.10 1.91
C ASN A 114 -0.26 9.32 3.03
N ASN A 115 -0.03 8.75 4.22
CA ASN A 115 -0.93 8.75 5.38
C ASN A 115 -2.40 8.50 4.99
N ASN A 116 -2.59 7.48 4.15
CA ASN A 116 -3.88 7.24 3.49
C ASN A 116 -5.00 7.03 4.50
N VAL A 117 -6.20 7.55 4.20
CA VAL A 117 -7.42 7.20 4.93
C VAL A 117 -7.71 5.70 4.73
N MET A 118 -7.68 4.95 5.82
CA MET A 118 -7.92 3.52 5.81
C MET A 118 -9.43 3.26 5.96
N SER A 119 -9.96 2.34 5.16
CA SER A 119 -11.39 2.03 5.18
C SER A 119 -11.67 0.63 4.65
N ALA A 120 -12.67 -0.06 5.18
CA ALA A 120 -13.08 -1.38 4.70
C ALA A 120 -14.60 -1.51 4.56
N ARG A 121 -15.04 -2.43 3.71
CA ARG A 121 -16.45 -2.83 3.64
C ARG A 121 -16.72 -3.91 4.67
N HIS A 122 -17.83 -3.77 5.38
CA HIS A 122 -18.31 -4.73 6.36
C HIS A 122 -19.31 -5.69 5.69
N SER A 123 -19.29 -6.96 6.07
CA SER A 123 -20.20 -8.00 5.57
C SER A 123 -21.46 -8.16 6.42
N PHE A 124 -21.44 -7.66 7.66
CA PHE A 124 -22.56 -7.75 8.59
C PHE A 124 -23.42 -6.49 8.56
N PRO A 125 -24.76 -6.64 8.70
CA PRO A 125 -25.66 -5.51 8.77
C PRO A 125 -25.46 -4.74 10.07
N ARG A 126 -25.16 -3.44 9.96
CA ARG A 126 -25.10 -2.51 11.09
C ARG A 126 -26.48 -2.21 11.69
N HIS A 127 -26.48 -1.70 12.91
CA HIS A 127 -27.68 -1.32 13.62
C HIS A 127 -28.24 0.01 13.09
N PRO A 128 -29.55 0.13 12.88
CA PRO A 128 -30.19 1.42 12.62
C PRO A 128 -30.13 2.34 13.86
N GLY A 129 -29.76 3.60 13.67
CA GLY A 129 -29.74 4.60 14.74
C GLY A 129 -30.16 6.00 14.29
N LEU A 130 -30.30 6.91 15.24
CA LEU A 130 -30.59 8.32 15.06
C LEU A 130 -29.50 9.15 15.77
N MET A 131 -28.84 10.04 15.03
CA MET A 131 -27.91 11.04 15.57
C MET A 131 -28.66 12.33 15.85
N LYS A 132 -28.37 12.98 16.97
CA LYS A 132 -28.84 14.33 17.31
C LYS A 132 -27.64 15.15 17.75
N TYR A 133 -27.62 16.45 17.43
CA TYR A 133 -26.66 17.39 17.98
C TYR A 133 -27.40 18.37 18.89
N ASP A 134 -26.80 18.73 20.03
CA ASP A 134 -27.23 19.86 20.84
C ASP A 134 -26.04 20.55 21.52
N SER A 135 -26.30 21.46 22.47
CA SER A 135 -25.28 22.19 23.21
C SER A 135 -24.20 21.32 23.90
N GLN A 136 -24.49 20.04 24.19
CA GLN A 136 -23.54 19.10 24.81
C GLN A 136 -22.76 18.26 23.78
N GLY A 137 -23.09 18.37 22.49
CA GLY A 137 -22.41 17.67 21.41
C GLY A 137 -23.31 16.67 20.67
N TRP A 138 -22.69 15.61 20.15
CA TRP A 138 -23.40 14.54 19.43
C TRP A 138 -23.95 13.48 20.39
N HIS A 139 -25.18 13.04 20.10
CA HIS A 139 -25.90 11.99 20.81
C HIS A 139 -26.35 10.90 19.82
N LEU A 140 -26.27 9.63 20.22
CA LEU A 140 -26.67 8.48 19.41
C LEU A 140 -27.78 7.68 20.10
N TYR A 141 -28.84 7.38 19.35
CA TYR A 141 -29.98 6.59 19.83
C TYR A 141 -30.23 5.37 18.93
N PRO A 142 -30.69 4.23 19.49
CA PRO A 142 -31.12 3.10 18.70
C PRO A 142 -32.44 3.43 17.98
N ALA A 143 -32.62 2.90 16.77
CA ALA A 143 -33.81 3.19 15.97
C ALA A 143 -34.46 1.92 15.41
N LEU A 144 -35.79 1.94 15.24
CA LEU A 144 -36.48 0.95 14.42
C LEU A 144 -36.44 1.41 12.96
N LYS A 145 -36.14 0.50 12.03
CA LYS A 145 -36.15 0.78 10.59
C LYS A 145 -37.28 0.04 9.89
N LYS A 146 -38.15 0.76 9.20
CA LYS A 146 -39.26 0.20 8.40
C LYS A 146 -39.23 0.73 6.95
N PRO A 147 -39.61 -0.06 5.94
CA PRO A 147 -39.72 0.45 4.56
C PRO A 147 -40.71 1.61 4.47
N PHE A 148 -40.35 2.67 3.73
CA PHE A 148 -41.26 3.80 3.48
C PHE A 148 -42.21 3.44 2.34
N ARG A 149 -43.52 3.56 2.57
CA ARG A 149 -44.58 3.20 1.59
C ARG A 149 -45.36 4.39 1.03
N GLY A 150 -44.84 5.61 1.18
CA GLY A 150 -45.49 6.83 0.66
C GLY A 150 -46.49 7.50 1.61
N ASN A 151 -46.71 6.94 2.80
CA ASN A 151 -47.58 7.53 3.82
C ASN A 151 -46.94 8.79 4.46
N ALA A 152 -47.76 9.64 5.07
CA ALA A 152 -47.26 10.71 5.93
C ALA A 152 -46.41 10.15 7.08
N LEU A 153 -45.32 10.85 7.42
CA LEU A 153 -44.47 10.48 8.57
C LEU A 153 -45.21 10.80 9.86
N LYS A 154 -45.15 9.89 10.83
CA LYS A 154 -45.67 10.14 12.17
C LYS A 154 -44.72 11.06 12.95
N GLU A 155 -45.21 11.61 14.05
CA GLU A 155 -44.37 12.37 14.97
C GLU A 155 -43.17 11.53 15.44
N GLY A 156 -41.97 12.11 15.41
CA GLY A 156 -40.70 11.42 15.73
C GLY A 156 -40.17 10.47 14.64
N GLU A 157 -40.87 10.29 13.51
CA GLU A 157 -40.38 9.48 12.39
C GLU A 157 -39.51 10.31 11.42
N VAL A 158 -38.33 9.79 11.09
CA VAL A 158 -37.42 10.43 10.13
C VAL A 158 -37.19 9.54 8.92
N LYS A 159 -37.37 10.10 7.73
CA LYS A 159 -37.15 9.41 6.45
C LYS A 159 -35.67 9.47 6.05
N ARG A 160 -35.12 8.31 5.67
CA ARG A 160 -33.83 8.19 4.97
C ARG A 160 -34.01 7.67 3.56
N THR A 161 -33.31 8.25 2.58
CA THR A 161 -33.33 7.85 1.15
C THR A 161 -31.92 7.55 0.64
N TRP A 162 -31.79 6.47 -0.12
CA TRP A 162 -30.53 6.01 -0.74
C TRP A 162 -30.79 5.37 -2.12
N TYR A 163 -29.74 5.09 -2.89
CA TYR A 163 -29.84 4.34 -4.14
C TYR A 163 -29.66 2.83 -3.93
N GLU A 164 -30.39 2.00 -4.67
CA GLU A 164 -30.29 0.54 -4.58
C GLU A 164 -28.95 -0.01 -5.09
N ILE A 165 -28.67 -1.28 -4.77
CA ILE A 165 -27.52 -2.01 -5.32
C ILE A 165 -27.70 -2.07 -6.84
N HIS A 166 -26.69 -1.59 -7.59
CA HIS A 166 -26.73 -1.32 -9.04
C HIS A 166 -27.48 -0.05 -9.49
N GLY A 167 -27.92 0.80 -8.56
CA GLY A 167 -28.35 2.18 -8.84
C GLY A 167 -29.57 2.34 -9.76
N LYS A 168 -30.37 1.27 -9.91
CA LYS A 168 -31.56 1.26 -10.78
C LYS A 168 -32.70 2.13 -10.24
N SER A 169 -32.78 2.33 -8.93
CA SER A 169 -33.86 3.06 -8.27
C SER A 169 -33.39 3.66 -6.94
N LEU A 170 -34.22 4.54 -6.37
CA LEU A 170 -34.10 5.02 -5.00
C LEU A 170 -34.94 4.16 -4.06
N LYS A 171 -34.44 3.97 -2.84
CA LYS A 171 -35.12 3.30 -1.75
C LYS A 171 -35.18 4.22 -0.54
N SER A 172 -36.33 4.22 0.12
CA SER A 172 -36.53 5.00 1.35
C SER A 172 -36.97 4.10 2.51
N SER A 173 -36.55 4.46 3.70
CA SER A 173 -37.01 3.84 4.95
C SER A 173 -37.26 4.91 6.00
N VAL A 174 -38.13 4.58 6.95
CA VAL A 174 -38.45 5.40 8.10
C VAL A 174 -37.71 4.85 9.31
N PHE A 175 -37.13 5.76 10.08
CA PHE A 175 -36.44 5.51 11.33
C PHE A 175 -37.23 6.17 12.46
N SER A 176 -37.41 5.46 13.57
CA SER A 176 -38.07 5.98 14.77
C SER A 176 -37.29 5.54 16.01
N LEU A 177 -37.29 6.35 17.06
CA LEU A 177 -36.62 6.03 18.32
C LEU A 177 -37.05 4.65 18.85
N ALA A 178 -36.10 3.86 19.34
CA ALA A 178 -36.34 2.49 19.81
C ALA A 178 -35.95 2.24 21.27
N GLY A 179 -35.32 3.22 21.92
CA GLY A 179 -34.81 3.09 23.28
C GLY A 179 -34.02 4.34 23.69
N ASP A 180 -33.40 4.25 24.86
CA ASP A 180 -32.63 5.34 25.46
C ASP A 180 -31.32 5.60 24.71
N GLU A 181 -30.68 6.73 25.06
CA GLU A 181 -29.39 7.12 24.51
C GLU A 181 -28.32 6.05 24.73
N ILE A 182 -27.51 5.83 23.70
CA ILE A 182 -26.38 4.92 23.76
C ILE A 182 -25.19 5.68 24.30
N LYS A 183 -24.77 5.34 25.52
CA LYS A 183 -23.53 5.84 26.09
C LYS A 183 -22.35 5.29 25.29
N CYS A 184 -21.66 6.17 24.60
CA CYS A 184 -20.47 5.85 23.83
C CYS A 184 -19.56 7.07 23.74
N ASP A 185 -18.27 6.82 23.79
CA ASP A 185 -17.26 7.86 23.65
C ASP A 185 -16.95 8.12 22.17
N ASN A 186 -16.25 9.23 21.88
CA ASN A 186 -15.67 9.51 20.56
C ASN A 186 -16.67 9.68 19.40
N LEU A 187 -17.91 10.13 19.67
CA LEU A 187 -18.90 10.38 18.62
C LEU A 187 -18.46 11.47 17.63
N ASP A 188 -17.74 12.49 18.07
CA ASP A 188 -17.18 13.52 17.17
C ASP A 188 -16.29 12.90 16.09
N PHE A 189 -15.35 12.04 16.48
CA PHE A 189 -14.49 11.32 15.55
C PHE A 189 -15.29 10.39 14.62
N ALA A 190 -16.33 9.73 15.13
CA ALA A 190 -17.19 8.87 14.34
C ALA A 190 -17.96 9.64 13.25
N VAL A 191 -18.37 10.88 13.55
CA VAL A 191 -18.99 11.81 12.60
C VAL A 191 -17.98 12.30 11.57
N GLU A 192 -16.76 12.66 11.96
CA GLU A 192 -15.70 13.03 11.02
C GLU A 192 -15.39 11.89 10.03
N ASP A 193 -15.31 10.66 10.53
CA ASP A 193 -15.05 9.47 9.72
C ASP A 193 -16.24 9.11 8.83
N TYR A 194 -17.46 9.38 9.28
CA TYR A 194 -18.65 9.32 8.44
C TYR A 194 -18.56 10.29 7.27
N ASP A 195 -18.13 11.52 7.49
CA ASP A 195 -17.98 12.52 6.43
C ASP A 195 -16.86 12.15 5.44
N LYS A 196 -15.72 11.65 5.95
CA LYS A 196 -14.65 11.08 5.09
C LYS A 196 -15.19 9.93 4.26
N ASN A 197 -16.01 9.05 4.85
CA ASN A 197 -16.64 7.95 4.14
C ASN A 197 -17.59 8.46 3.06
N LEU A 198 -18.42 9.48 3.33
CA LEU A 198 -19.30 10.10 2.34
C LEU A 198 -18.54 10.63 1.13
N LYS A 199 -17.39 11.27 1.32
CA LYS A 199 -16.52 11.73 0.21
C LYS A 199 -16.11 10.58 -0.72
N ILE A 200 -15.83 9.39 -0.17
CA ILE A 200 -15.53 8.18 -0.98
C ILE A 200 -16.75 7.79 -1.84
N TYR A 201 -17.97 7.96 -1.33
CA TYR A 201 -19.19 7.66 -2.09
C TYR A 201 -19.51 8.74 -3.15
N GLU A 202 -19.19 10.01 -2.89
CA GLU A 202 -19.44 11.15 -3.79
C GLU A 202 -18.77 11.01 -5.15
N GLU A 203 -17.64 10.31 -5.23
CA GLU A 203 -16.95 10.05 -6.49
C GLU A 203 -17.72 9.08 -7.40
N GLY A 204 -18.61 8.27 -6.83
CA GLY A 204 -19.37 7.25 -7.55
C GLY A 204 -20.44 7.82 -8.47
N PHE A 205 -20.55 7.27 -9.69
CA PHE A 205 -21.54 7.66 -10.70
C PHE A 205 -22.97 7.78 -10.14
N TYR A 206 -23.44 6.77 -9.40
CA TYR A 206 -24.80 6.76 -8.85
C TYR A 206 -25.02 7.79 -7.75
N PHE A 207 -24.00 8.08 -6.94
CA PHE A 207 -24.11 9.14 -5.95
C PHE A 207 -24.32 10.48 -6.64
N LYS A 208 -23.49 10.79 -7.65
CA LYS A 208 -23.62 12.02 -8.45
C LYS A 208 -24.99 12.12 -9.12
N LYS A 209 -25.45 11.02 -9.73
CA LYS A 209 -26.77 10.94 -10.38
C LYS A 209 -27.93 11.27 -9.43
N TYR A 210 -27.87 10.80 -8.18
CA TYR A 210 -28.98 10.92 -7.24
C TYR A 210 -28.76 11.94 -6.12
N LYS A 211 -27.66 12.70 -6.14
CA LYS A 211 -27.18 13.54 -5.02
C LYS A 211 -28.27 14.34 -4.32
N GLN A 212 -29.14 15.01 -5.08
CA GLN A 212 -30.22 15.86 -4.57
C GLN A 212 -31.31 15.11 -3.78
N HIS A 213 -31.44 13.79 -3.96
CA HIS A 213 -32.44 12.97 -3.29
C HIS A 213 -31.88 12.17 -2.10
N LEU A 214 -30.56 12.16 -1.92
CA LEU A 214 -29.89 11.40 -0.86
C LEU A 214 -29.94 12.18 0.44
N THR A 215 -30.32 11.51 1.52
CA THR A 215 -30.44 12.12 2.86
C THR A 215 -29.32 11.62 3.77
N TYR A 216 -28.09 11.62 3.26
CA TYR A 216 -26.94 11.10 3.99
C TYR A 216 -26.29 12.13 4.90
N LYS A 217 -26.39 13.41 4.54
CA LYS A 217 -25.73 14.49 5.26
C LYS A 217 -26.27 14.59 6.69
N ILE A 218 -25.35 14.68 7.63
CA ILE A 218 -25.60 15.03 9.03
C ILE A 218 -24.95 16.38 9.28
N THR A 219 -25.58 17.26 10.05
CA THR A 219 -25.03 18.58 10.37
C THR A 219 -25.18 18.84 11.85
N PRO A 220 -24.16 19.44 12.50
CA PRO A 220 -24.31 19.92 13.86
C PRO A 220 -25.27 21.12 13.82
N ASP A 221 -26.48 20.93 14.33
CA ASP A 221 -27.47 21.99 14.50
C ASP A 221 -28.31 21.73 15.75
N ASP A 222 -28.48 22.76 16.57
CA ASP A 222 -29.19 22.70 17.86
C ASP A 222 -30.72 22.77 17.69
N SER A 223 -31.23 22.38 16.51
CA SER A 223 -32.67 22.39 16.23
C SER A 223 -33.40 21.17 16.83
N GLY A 224 -32.65 20.26 17.47
CA GLY A 224 -33.14 18.96 17.91
C GLY A 224 -33.41 17.98 16.76
N ARG A 225 -32.99 18.31 15.54
CA ARG A 225 -33.18 17.47 14.36
C ARG A 225 -32.42 16.15 14.51
N MET A 226 -33.14 15.06 14.23
CA MET A 226 -32.56 13.72 14.22
C MET A 226 -32.15 13.30 12.81
N TYR A 227 -30.98 12.69 12.70
CA TYR A 227 -30.40 12.18 11.47
C TYR A 227 -30.31 10.66 11.50
N PRO A 228 -31.01 9.94 10.62
CA PRO A 228 -30.86 8.50 10.52
C PRO A 228 -29.41 8.16 10.21
N VAL A 229 -28.87 7.11 10.82
CA VAL A 229 -27.54 6.52 10.56
C VAL A 229 -27.60 4.99 10.66
N PHE A 230 -26.55 4.33 10.19
CA PHE A 230 -26.27 2.96 10.59
C PHE A 230 -24.99 2.94 11.41
N TYR A 231 -24.99 2.25 12.54
CA TYR A 231 -23.88 2.24 13.47
C TYR A 231 -23.44 0.82 13.85
N GLU A 232 -22.17 0.69 14.22
CA GLU A 232 -21.57 -0.49 14.85
C GLU A 232 -20.75 0.00 16.04
N ILE A 233 -20.91 -0.66 17.18
CA ILE A 233 -20.17 -0.37 18.41
C ILE A 233 -19.28 -1.57 18.70
N ILE A 234 -18.02 -1.31 19.00
CA ILE A 234 -17.06 -2.32 19.43
C ILE A 234 -16.47 -1.87 20.75
N ASP A 235 -16.83 -2.56 21.82
CA ASP A 235 -16.36 -2.26 23.17
C ASP A 235 -15.02 -2.95 23.45
N SER A 236 -14.10 -2.23 24.07
CA SER A 236 -12.88 -2.80 24.64
C SER A 236 -13.15 -3.37 26.03
N GLU A 237 -12.29 -4.31 26.45
CA GLU A 237 -12.30 -4.81 27.83
C GLU A 237 -11.83 -3.76 28.85
N ALA A 238 -11.16 -2.69 28.40
CA ALA A 238 -10.66 -1.58 29.22
C ALA A 238 -11.67 -0.42 29.37
N GLY A 239 -12.84 -0.50 28.72
CA GLY A 239 -13.89 0.52 28.81
C GLY A 239 -13.94 1.50 27.63
N ASP A 240 -12.90 1.58 26.80
CA ASP A 240 -12.92 2.38 25.56
C ASP A 240 -13.87 1.78 24.52
N THR A 241 -14.64 2.62 23.83
CA THR A 241 -15.61 2.20 22.79
C THR A 241 -15.24 2.75 21.42
N LEU A 242 -15.27 1.90 20.38
CA LEU A 242 -15.15 2.32 18.98
C LEU A 242 -16.53 2.39 18.32
N VAL A 243 -16.91 3.58 17.83
CA VAL A 243 -18.20 3.83 17.18
C VAL A 243 -18.03 4.05 15.67
N TYR A 244 -18.59 3.18 14.85
CA TYR A 244 -18.52 3.33 13.39
C TYR A 244 -19.86 3.70 12.79
N LEU A 245 -19.95 4.88 12.19
CA LEU A 245 -21.11 5.34 11.44
C LEU A 245 -21.00 5.00 9.95
N SER A 246 -22.12 4.72 9.29
CA SER A 246 -22.14 4.37 7.86
C SER A 246 -23.42 4.80 7.16
N PRO A 247 -23.33 5.24 5.88
CA PRO A 247 -24.51 5.70 5.15
C PRO A 247 -25.45 4.56 4.72
N SER A 248 -24.98 3.32 4.82
CA SER A 248 -25.69 2.12 4.40
C SER A 248 -25.50 0.99 5.40
N GLN A 249 -26.51 0.14 5.56
CA GLN A 249 -26.50 -0.94 6.55
C GLN A 249 -25.35 -1.94 6.34
N ILE A 250 -25.04 -2.26 5.08
CA ILE A 250 -23.86 -3.06 4.70
C ILE A 250 -23.00 -2.16 3.84
N GLY A 251 -22.07 -1.46 4.49
CA GLY A 251 -21.33 -0.35 3.88
C GLY A 251 -19.86 -0.34 4.24
N ARG A 252 -19.18 0.69 3.75
CA ARG A 252 -17.82 1.01 4.16
C ARG A 252 -17.83 1.71 5.53
N SER A 253 -16.80 1.49 6.33
CA SER A 253 -16.38 2.36 7.45
C SER A 253 -15.00 2.90 7.16
N VAL A 254 -14.74 4.13 7.58
CA VAL A 254 -13.40 4.68 7.74
C VAL A 254 -12.90 4.31 9.14
N PHE A 255 -11.60 4.07 9.26
CA PHE A 255 -10.93 3.72 10.51
C PHE A 255 -10.35 4.99 11.16
N PHE A 256 -10.36 5.04 12.50
CA PHE A 256 -9.90 6.18 13.27
C PHE A 256 -8.38 6.39 13.11
N HIS A 257 -7.61 5.31 13.29
CA HIS A 257 -6.16 5.30 13.17
C HIS A 257 -5.74 5.29 11.69
N LYS A 258 -4.96 6.30 11.30
CA LYS A 258 -4.27 6.36 10.01
C LYS A 258 -2.96 5.57 10.08
N ILE A 259 -2.27 5.49 8.93
CA ILE A 259 -0.99 4.77 8.86
C ILE A 259 0.04 5.36 9.83
N ASP A 260 0.10 6.68 9.98
CA ASP A 260 1.07 7.30 10.91
C ASP A 260 0.83 6.91 12.37
N ASP A 261 -0.42 6.75 12.78
CA ASP A 261 -0.76 6.32 14.15
C ASP A 261 -0.31 4.87 14.41
N ILE A 262 -0.20 4.07 13.35
CA ILE A 262 0.29 2.67 13.40
C ILE A 262 1.82 2.60 13.28
N LEU A 263 2.46 3.59 12.67
CA LEU A 263 3.91 3.62 12.47
C LEU A 263 4.70 3.93 13.75
N GLU A 264 4.06 4.49 14.77
CA GLU A 264 4.70 4.81 16.06
C GLU A 264 6.00 5.61 15.87
N SER A 265 7.15 5.07 16.32
CA SER A 265 8.45 5.72 16.18
C SER A 265 8.92 5.86 14.72
N HIS A 266 8.36 5.09 13.78
CA HIS A 266 8.72 5.12 12.35
C HIS A 266 8.02 6.23 11.55
N VAL A 267 7.19 7.05 12.21
CA VAL A 267 6.59 8.25 11.61
C VAL A 267 7.66 9.14 10.97
N SER A 268 7.36 9.67 9.78
CA SER A 268 8.27 10.49 8.99
C SER A 268 8.88 11.63 9.80
N CYS A 269 10.19 11.85 9.69
CA CYS A 269 10.84 13.00 10.34
C CYS A 269 10.24 14.34 9.88
N SER A 270 9.60 14.40 8.71
CA SER A 270 8.85 15.57 8.24
C SER A 270 7.72 16.06 9.18
N LYS A 271 7.37 15.27 10.19
CA LYS A 271 6.37 15.57 11.21
C LYS A 271 6.98 15.98 12.56
N THR A 272 8.30 16.09 12.64
CA THR A 272 9.02 16.61 13.81
C THR A 272 9.43 18.07 13.58
N ASP A 273 10.04 18.70 14.59
CA ASP A 273 10.57 20.06 14.50
C ASP A 273 11.83 20.20 13.61
N GLY A 274 12.36 19.08 13.12
CA GLY A 274 13.54 19.02 12.24
C GLY A 274 14.89 19.12 12.96
N THR A 275 14.91 19.15 14.30
CA THR A 275 16.15 19.24 15.09
C THR A 275 16.93 17.93 15.06
N CYS A 276 16.26 16.84 15.45
CA CYS A 276 16.80 15.48 15.41
C CYS A 276 16.19 14.72 14.22
N LEU A 277 17.04 14.09 13.41
CA LEU A 277 16.64 13.33 12.23
C LEU A 277 17.20 11.92 12.29
N CYS A 278 16.49 10.97 11.69
CA CYS A 278 17.03 9.63 11.46
C CYS A 278 18.16 9.68 10.42
N LYS A 279 19.03 8.65 10.40
CA LYS A 279 20.19 8.55 9.50
C LYS A 279 19.86 8.89 8.04
N ALA A 280 18.79 8.32 7.50
CA ALA A 280 18.39 8.56 6.11
C ALA A 280 17.95 10.02 5.85
N CYS A 281 17.16 10.61 6.75
CA CYS A 281 16.72 12.00 6.59
C CYS A 281 17.89 12.99 6.74
N ALA A 282 18.84 12.71 7.62
CA ALA A 282 20.06 13.50 7.77
C ALA A 282 20.91 13.50 6.49
N LEU A 283 21.09 12.34 5.86
CA LEU A 283 21.94 12.17 4.68
C LEU A 283 21.25 12.59 3.36
N PHE A 284 20.02 12.12 3.12
CA PHE A 284 19.29 12.35 1.87
C PHE A 284 18.50 13.68 1.84
N GLY A 285 18.37 14.33 3.00
CA GLY A 285 17.58 15.52 3.20
C GLY A 285 16.12 15.21 3.56
N ALA A 286 15.46 16.20 4.15
CA ALA A 286 14.07 16.12 4.56
C ALA A 286 13.48 17.53 4.66
N SER A 287 12.16 17.62 4.58
CA SER A 287 11.41 18.86 4.79
C SER A 287 10.17 18.57 5.60
N SER A 288 9.71 19.54 6.39
CA SER A 288 8.39 19.47 7.01
C SER A 288 7.32 19.41 5.92
N PHE A 289 6.39 18.44 5.97
CA PHE A 289 5.24 18.41 5.07
C PHE A 289 4.09 19.22 5.64
N TYR A 290 3.41 19.97 4.77
CA TYR A 290 2.17 20.65 5.10
C TYR A 290 1.00 19.69 4.84
N ASP A 291 0.35 19.19 5.88
CA ASP A 291 -0.95 18.53 5.73
C ASP A 291 -2.02 19.62 5.60
N ARG A 292 -2.53 19.83 4.38
CA ARG A 292 -3.66 20.76 4.12
C ARG A 292 -4.96 20.35 4.81
N SER A 293 -5.03 19.12 5.34
CA SER A 293 -6.23 18.50 5.88
C SER A 293 -6.24 18.33 7.40
N SER A 294 -5.13 18.62 8.10
CA SER A 294 -5.11 18.64 9.56
C SER A 294 -5.26 20.07 10.07
N SER A 295 -6.27 20.31 10.89
CA SER A 295 -6.42 21.53 11.71
C SER A 295 -5.32 21.69 12.77
N GLN A 296 -4.44 20.70 12.93
CA GLN A 296 -3.23 20.81 13.74
C GLN A 296 -2.15 21.59 12.98
N HIS A 297 -1.98 22.85 13.38
CA HIS A 297 -0.86 23.70 13.01
C HIS A 297 0.45 23.10 13.55
N TYR A 298 1.23 22.41 12.72
CA TYR A 298 2.66 22.24 12.98
C TYR A 298 3.34 23.57 12.66
N GLU A 299 3.59 24.37 13.69
CA GLU A 299 3.93 25.81 13.60
C GLU A 299 5.34 26.13 13.05
N LYS A 300 6.18 25.14 12.72
CA LYS A 300 7.54 25.42 12.23
C LYS A 300 7.87 24.69 10.94
N LYS A 301 7.79 25.44 9.83
CA LYS A 301 8.33 25.00 8.54
C LYS A 301 9.85 24.91 8.63
N TRP A 302 10.40 23.77 8.23
CA TRP A 302 11.83 23.59 8.12
C TRP A 302 12.16 22.77 6.87
N ASN A 303 13.30 23.07 6.27
CA ASN A 303 13.82 22.35 5.12
C ASN A 303 15.30 22.07 5.39
N ARG A 304 15.70 20.81 5.25
CA ARG A 304 17.09 20.39 5.31
C ARG A 304 17.49 19.81 3.97
N ALA A 305 18.40 20.50 3.29
CA ALA A 305 19.05 19.95 2.11
C ALA A 305 19.82 18.68 2.49
N GLY A 306 19.72 17.65 1.64
CA GLY A 306 20.55 16.47 1.80
C GLY A 306 22.00 16.74 1.41
N SER A 307 22.91 15.96 1.96
CA SER A 307 24.33 15.99 1.60
C SER A 307 24.63 15.29 0.27
N LEU A 308 23.62 14.73 -0.42
CA LEU A 308 23.78 13.95 -1.64
C LEU A 308 23.04 14.57 -2.83
N ARG A 309 23.72 14.67 -3.98
CA ARG A 309 23.16 15.03 -5.29
C ARG A 309 23.46 13.92 -6.30
N PHE A 310 22.43 13.47 -7.01
CA PHE A 310 22.52 12.39 -7.99
C PHE A 310 22.42 13.00 -9.39
N SER A 311 23.36 12.68 -10.28
CA SER A 311 23.20 12.98 -11.70
C SER A 311 22.14 12.06 -12.32
N ASP A 312 21.66 12.45 -13.48
CA ASP A 312 20.95 11.53 -14.35
C ASP A 312 21.90 10.40 -14.80
N ALA A 313 21.38 9.19 -14.95
CA ALA A 313 22.12 8.10 -15.57
C ALA A 313 21.89 8.10 -17.08
N VAL A 314 22.99 8.13 -17.81
CA VAL A 314 23.02 8.08 -19.28
C VAL A 314 23.67 6.77 -19.72
N PRO A 315 23.34 6.24 -20.91
CA PRO A 315 23.88 4.97 -21.35
C PRO A 315 25.40 5.08 -21.52
N LEU A 316 26.13 4.02 -21.19
CA LEU A 316 27.51 3.89 -21.68
C LEU A 316 27.48 3.79 -23.21
N ASP A 317 28.56 4.19 -23.89
CA ASP A 317 28.61 4.24 -25.36
C ASP A 317 28.10 2.94 -26.00
N GLY A 318 27.00 3.05 -26.76
CA GLY A 318 26.36 1.92 -27.45
C GLY A 318 25.65 0.90 -26.54
N ALA A 319 25.57 1.13 -25.23
CA ALA A 319 25.04 0.18 -24.23
C ALA A 319 23.54 0.37 -23.92
N PHE A 320 22.76 0.94 -24.84
CA PHE A 320 21.29 0.96 -24.75
C PHE A 320 20.69 0.05 -25.83
N TYR A 321 19.99 -0.98 -25.39
CA TYR A 321 19.33 -1.93 -26.29
C TYR A 321 17.81 -1.83 -26.11
N SER A 322 17.10 -1.28 -27.10
CA SER A 322 15.64 -1.22 -27.08
C SER A 322 15.02 -2.60 -27.38
N GLU A 323 14.06 -3.03 -26.57
CA GLU A 323 13.23 -4.21 -26.82
C GLU A 323 11.98 -3.88 -27.67
N LYS A 324 11.95 -2.68 -28.28
CA LYS A 324 10.77 -2.10 -28.94
C LYS A 324 9.58 -1.95 -27.97
N TYR A 325 8.42 -1.56 -28.51
CA TYR A 325 7.20 -1.42 -27.72
C TYR A 325 6.59 -2.78 -27.37
N ILE A 326 6.34 -2.99 -26.08
CA ILE A 326 5.63 -4.15 -25.56
C ILE A 326 4.34 -3.68 -24.88
N THR A 327 3.21 -4.31 -25.23
CA THR A 327 1.96 -4.20 -24.48
C THR A 327 2.07 -5.00 -23.18
N LEU A 328 1.98 -4.33 -22.05
CA LEU A 328 2.08 -4.95 -20.73
C LEU A 328 0.76 -5.61 -20.31
N LYS A 329 0.84 -6.60 -19.41
CA LYS A 329 -0.35 -7.06 -18.66
C LYS A 329 -0.86 -5.97 -17.73
N GLU A 330 -2.15 -6.06 -17.40
CA GLU A 330 -2.78 -5.16 -16.44
C GLU A 330 -2.02 -5.18 -15.11
N LEU A 331 -1.59 -3.99 -14.68
CA LEU A 331 -0.96 -3.80 -13.38
C LEU A 331 -2.05 -3.57 -12.35
N SER A 332 -2.34 -4.61 -11.57
CA SER A 332 -3.23 -4.51 -10.41
C SER A 332 -2.41 -4.63 -9.13
N VAL A 333 -2.94 -4.26 -7.97
CA VAL A 333 -2.33 -4.53 -6.66
C VAL A 333 -3.45 -4.82 -5.65
N PRO A 334 -3.25 -5.72 -4.68
CA PRO A 334 -4.15 -5.86 -3.54
C PRO A 334 -4.43 -4.49 -2.92
N LYS A 335 -5.71 -4.20 -2.69
CA LYS A 335 -6.09 -2.94 -2.05
C LYS A 335 -5.64 -2.95 -0.60
N THR A 336 -5.44 -1.77 0.00
CA THR A 336 -5.13 -1.64 1.44
C THR A 336 -6.19 -2.28 2.35
N THR A 337 -7.38 -2.59 1.83
CA THR A 337 -8.42 -3.36 2.52
C THR A 337 -8.11 -4.85 2.69
N SER A 338 -7.11 -5.38 1.98
CA SER A 338 -6.62 -6.75 2.11
C SER A 338 -5.60 -6.83 3.26
N VAL A 339 -6.08 -6.58 4.48
CA VAL A 339 -5.23 -6.43 5.69
C VAL A 339 -4.29 -7.62 5.91
N GLU A 340 -4.71 -8.82 5.49
CA GLU A 340 -3.92 -10.05 5.57
C GLU A 340 -2.61 -10.03 4.76
N PHE A 341 -2.47 -9.07 3.85
CA PHE A 341 -1.23 -8.87 3.08
C PHE A 341 -0.39 -7.70 3.57
N TYR A 342 -0.91 -6.84 4.44
CA TYR A 342 -0.24 -5.60 4.87
C TYR A 342 0.05 -5.55 6.37
N THR A 343 -0.59 -6.40 7.17
CA THR A 343 -0.48 -6.44 8.62
C THR A 343 -0.08 -7.83 9.10
N GLN A 344 0.50 -7.89 10.30
CA GLN A 344 0.66 -9.13 11.03
C GLN A 344 -0.70 -9.59 11.57
N ARG A 345 -0.97 -10.90 11.53
CA ARG A 345 -2.21 -11.46 12.07
C ARG A 345 -2.22 -11.26 13.58
N PRO A 346 -3.22 -10.56 14.15
CA PRO A 346 -3.33 -10.46 15.60
C PRO A 346 -3.60 -11.82 16.23
N GLU A 347 -3.10 -12.02 17.44
CA GLU A 347 -3.29 -13.26 18.19
C GLU A 347 -4.78 -13.59 18.33
N ASN A 348 -5.14 -14.86 18.14
CA ASN A 348 -6.51 -15.37 18.25
C ASN A 348 -7.55 -14.68 17.33
N ALA A 349 -7.11 -14.02 16.24
CA ALA A 349 -8.00 -13.41 15.27
C ALA A 349 -8.49 -14.42 14.22
N LEU A 350 -9.81 -14.56 14.04
CA LEU A 350 -10.42 -15.25 12.89
C LEU A 350 -10.41 -14.37 11.65
N ALA A 351 -10.66 -13.07 11.83
CA ALA A 351 -10.56 -12.02 10.83
C ALA A 351 -10.23 -10.70 11.53
N TRP A 352 -9.67 -9.71 10.83
CA TRP A 352 -9.34 -8.43 11.45
C TRP A 352 -9.46 -7.26 10.47
N THR A 353 -9.44 -6.06 11.03
CA THR A 353 -9.27 -4.78 10.34
C THR A 353 -8.02 -4.09 10.87
N TYR A 354 -7.83 -2.79 10.61
CA TYR A 354 -6.72 -2.05 11.20
C TYR A 354 -6.93 -1.71 12.68
N GLU A 355 -8.13 -1.91 13.22
CA GLU A 355 -8.51 -1.42 14.56
C GLU A 355 -9.27 -2.44 15.40
N SER A 356 -9.69 -3.56 14.80
CA SER A 356 -10.49 -4.57 15.48
C SER A 356 -10.20 -5.96 14.95
N LYS A 357 -10.43 -6.96 15.79
CA LYS A 357 -10.38 -8.38 15.40
C LYS A 357 -11.67 -9.09 15.78
N THR A 358 -12.08 -10.03 14.94
CA THR A 358 -13.15 -10.99 15.24
C THR A 358 -12.53 -12.19 15.94
N THR A 359 -12.97 -12.47 17.16
CA THR A 359 -12.47 -13.59 17.98
C THR A 359 -13.38 -14.82 17.94
N ALA A 360 -14.67 -14.62 17.71
CA ALA A 360 -15.65 -15.70 17.63
C ALA A 360 -16.88 -15.27 16.81
N TYR A 361 -17.77 -16.24 16.54
CA TYR A 361 -19.10 -15.98 15.99
C TYR A 361 -20.18 -16.51 16.92
N MET A 362 -21.14 -15.67 17.27
CA MET A 362 -22.28 -15.99 18.11
C MET A 362 -23.52 -16.24 17.26
N LYS A 363 -24.39 -17.17 17.66
CA LYS A 363 -25.66 -17.43 16.98
C LYS A 363 -26.71 -16.45 17.49
N VAL A 364 -27.18 -15.55 16.63
CA VAL A 364 -28.23 -14.58 16.97
C VAL A 364 -29.52 -14.94 16.23
N LYS A 365 -30.64 -14.95 16.96
CA LYS A 365 -31.97 -15.12 16.35
C LYS A 365 -32.46 -13.78 15.80
N GLN A 366 -32.74 -13.74 14.50
CA GLN A 366 -33.46 -12.65 13.83
C GLN A 366 -34.79 -13.21 13.31
N GLY A 367 -35.84 -13.08 14.13
CA GLY A 367 -37.14 -13.69 13.87
C GLY A 367 -37.04 -15.23 13.85
N ARG A 368 -37.48 -15.86 12.75
CA ARG A 368 -37.40 -17.33 12.56
C ARG A 368 -36.02 -17.84 12.10
N ARG A 369 -35.08 -16.95 11.76
CA ARG A 369 -33.75 -17.30 11.24
C ARG A 369 -32.69 -17.12 12.31
N THR A 370 -31.76 -18.07 12.37
CA THR A 370 -30.52 -17.93 13.16
C THR A 370 -29.40 -17.55 12.22
N SER A 371 -28.60 -16.55 12.56
CA SER A 371 -27.46 -16.11 11.75
C SER A 371 -26.24 -15.87 12.63
N PRO A 372 -25.01 -16.10 12.11
CA PRO A 372 -23.81 -15.77 12.85
C PRO A 372 -23.66 -14.25 12.97
N ALA A 373 -23.27 -13.77 14.15
CA ALA A 373 -22.85 -12.40 14.40
C ALA A 373 -21.41 -12.42 14.95
N PRO A 374 -20.51 -11.57 14.46
CA PRO A 374 -19.13 -11.57 14.91
C PRO A 374 -19.03 -11.00 16.34
N LYS A 375 -18.28 -11.67 17.21
CA LYS A 375 -17.73 -11.05 18.44
C LYS A 375 -16.46 -10.32 18.04
N LYS A 376 -16.51 -9.01 17.98
CA LYS A 376 -15.35 -8.15 17.69
C LYS A 376 -14.84 -7.51 18.96
N ILE A 377 -13.53 -7.30 19.03
CA ILE A 377 -12.88 -6.48 20.05
C ILE A 377 -11.89 -5.52 19.38
N PRO A 378 -11.62 -4.34 19.96
CA PRO A 378 -10.56 -3.47 19.50
C PRO A 378 -9.21 -4.18 19.52
N CYS A 379 -8.34 -3.86 18.57
CA CYS A 379 -7.04 -4.47 18.45
C CYS A 379 -6.07 -3.53 17.76
N LYS A 380 -4.90 -3.31 18.37
CA LYS A 380 -3.76 -2.71 17.70
C LYS A 380 -3.16 -3.72 16.72
N VAL A 381 -2.89 -3.30 15.49
CA VAL A 381 -2.27 -4.16 14.46
C VAL A 381 -0.90 -3.63 14.10
N ASN A 382 0.03 -4.53 13.80
CA ASN A 382 1.36 -4.16 13.32
C ASN A 382 1.41 -4.25 11.79
N LEU A 383 2.00 -3.26 11.14
CA LEU A 383 2.28 -3.32 9.70
C LEU A 383 3.40 -4.34 9.42
N LYS A 384 3.36 -4.97 8.25
CA LYS A 384 4.44 -5.87 7.81
C LYS A 384 5.74 -5.14 7.48
N GLY A 385 5.70 -3.82 7.26
CA GLY A 385 6.89 -2.98 7.11
C GLY A 385 6.99 -2.27 5.75
N ARG A 386 8.21 -2.12 5.24
CA ARG A 386 8.52 -1.49 3.94
C ARG A 386 8.31 -2.47 2.80
N LYS A 387 7.46 -2.11 1.85
CA LYS A 387 7.17 -2.96 0.68
C LYS A 387 8.32 -2.90 -0.33
N PHE A 388 8.89 -4.06 -0.67
CA PHE A 388 9.85 -4.23 -1.75
C PHE A 388 9.41 -5.33 -2.72
N TYR A 389 9.70 -5.11 -4.00
CA TYR A 389 9.36 -6.06 -5.07
C TYR A 389 10.45 -7.11 -5.23
N LEU A 390 10.04 -8.37 -5.40
CA LEU A 390 10.94 -9.50 -5.59
C LEU A 390 11.49 -9.56 -7.02
N HIS A 391 12.60 -10.28 -7.16
CA HIS A 391 13.21 -10.57 -8.45
C HIS A 391 12.63 -11.84 -9.07
N ASN A 392 12.57 -11.88 -10.40
CA ASN A 392 12.18 -13.08 -11.14
C ASN A 392 13.36 -13.51 -12.02
N PRO A 393 14.17 -14.51 -11.59
CA PRO A 393 15.33 -14.97 -12.33
C PRO A 393 14.98 -15.79 -13.58
N LEU A 394 13.72 -16.25 -13.70
CA LEU A 394 13.22 -17.02 -14.84
C LEU A 394 12.23 -16.21 -15.68
N LEU A 395 12.36 -14.88 -15.69
CA LEU A 395 11.44 -13.99 -16.37
C LEU A 395 11.47 -14.20 -17.89
N LYS A 396 10.31 -14.50 -18.46
CA LYS A 396 10.08 -14.61 -19.90
C LYS A 396 9.06 -13.57 -20.36
N LYS A 397 9.02 -13.31 -21.67
CA LYS A 397 8.15 -12.29 -22.28
C LYS A 397 6.68 -12.50 -21.92
N GLU A 398 6.23 -13.75 -21.95
CA GLU A 398 4.84 -14.15 -21.67
C GLU A 398 4.43 -13.87 -20.23
N ASN A 399 5.39 -13.65 -19.31
CA ASN A 399 5.06 -13.28 -17.93
C ASN A 399 4.53 -11.85 -17.84
N TYR A 400 5.06 -10.93 -18.65
CA TYR A 400 4.76 -9.50 -18.56
C TYR A 400 4.02 -8.92 -19.77
N SER A 401 4.02 -9.57 -20.92
CA SER A 401 3.31 -9.09 -22.12
C SER A 401 1.84 -9.54 -22.17
N ALA A 402 1.01 -8.73 -22.81
CA ALA A 402 -0.37 -9.05 -23.16
C ALA A 402 -0.56 -8.96 -24.68
N ASN A 403 -1.42 -9.81 -25.22
CA ASN A 403 -1.76 -9.80 -26.65
C ASN A 403 -2.81 -8.73 -26.98
N GLU A 404 -3.67 -8.39 -26.01
CA GLU A 404 -4.76 -7.42 -26.20
C GLU A 404 -4.41 -6.06 -25.58
N LYS A 405 -4.71 -5.00 -26.34
CA LYS A 405 -4.70 -3.62 -25.85
C LYS A 405 -6.04 -3.30 -25.21
N THR A 406 -6.01 -2.70 -24.03
CA THR A 406 -7.20 -2.30 -23.26
C THR A 406 -6.96 -0.95 -22.59
N LYS A 407 -8.02 -0.35 -22.04
CA LYS A 407 -7.89 0.85 -21.19
C LYS A 407 -7.22 0.62 -19.82
N ARG A 408 -6.91 -0.64 -19.47
CA ARG A 408 -6.35 -1.04 -18.16
C ARG A 408 -4.89 -1.49 -18.26
N ASN A 409 -4.31 -1.47 -19.46
CA ASN A 409 -2.89 -1.68 -19.70
C ASN A 409 -2.35 -0.59 -20.63
N CYS A 410 -1.04 -0.67 -20.92
CA CYS A 410 -0.35 0.25 -21.81
C CYS A 410 0.70 -0.50 -22.64
N SER A 411 1.14 0.13 -23.73
CA SER A 411 2.34 -0.26 -24.46
C SER A 411 3.49 0.66 -24.08
N THR A 412 4.69 0.12 -23.95
CA THR A 412 5.87 0.90 -23.55
C THR A 412 7.10 0.37 -24.24
N GLU A 413 8.00 1.27 -24.64
CA GLU A 413 9.35 0.88 -25.02
C GLU A 413 10.10 0.38 -23.77
N LEU A 414 10.72 -0.79 -23.88
CA LEU A 414 11.51 -1.38 -22.80
C LEU A 414 13.01 -1.31 -23.12
N CYS A 415 13.81 -1.07 -22.10
CA CYS A 415 15.26 -1.23 -22.14
C CYS A 415 15.61 -2.70 -21.86
N LYS A 416 16.23 -3.40 -22.81
CA LYS A 416 16.56 -4.82 -22.72
C LYS A 416 17.63 -5.08 -21.65
N ALA A 417 17.60 -6.28 -21.08
CA ALA A 417 18.68 -6.80 -20.25
C ALA A 417 20.04 -6.75 -20.98
N GLY A 418 21.11 -6.47 -20.24
CA GLY A 418 22.45 -6.20 -20.76
C GLY A 418 22.76 -4.72 -20.97
N SER A 419 21.75 -3.85 -21.04
CA SER A 419 21.98 -2.41 -21.16
C SER A 419 22.67 -1.83 -19.92
N GLN A 420 23.52 -0.83 -20.09
CA GLN A 420 24.30 -0.20 -19.03
C GLN A 420 24.20 1.32 -19.04
N PHE A 421 24.13 1.92 -17.85
CA PHE A 421 24.07 3.37 -17.65
C PHE A 421 25.10 3.81 -16.61
N SER A 422 25.73 4.96 -16.79
CA SER A 422 26.62 5.57 -15.80
C SER A 422 25.97 6.80 -15.17
N PHE A 423 26.17 6.96 -13.87
CA PHE A 423 25.74 8.14 -13.12
C PHE A 423 26.73 8.45 -12.01
N ASP A 424 26.63 9.68 -11.51
CA ASP A 424 27.47 10.20 -10.45
C ASP A 424 26.65 10.59 -9.23
N ILE A 425 27.25 10.41 -8.06
CA ILE A 425 26.74 10.92 -6.79
C ILE A 425 27.76 11.88 -6.23
N TYR A 426 27.37 13.15 -6.10
CA TYR A 426 28.17 14.16 -5.41
C TYR A 426 27.73 14.21 -3.95
N PHE A 427 28.71 14.19 -3.05
CA PHE A 427 28.47 14.27 -1.62
C PHE A 427 29.24 15.42 -0.98
N GLU A 428 28.67 16.01 0.06
CA GLU A 428 29.23 17.19 0.73
C GLU A 428 29.13 17.06 2.26
N ASN A 429 30.27 17.27 2.93
CA ASN A 429 30.40 17.27 4.39
C ASN A 429 29.78 16.03 5.07
N ILE A 430 30.04 14.83 4.52
CA ILE A 430 29.62 13.57 5.14
C ILE A 430 30.76 12.96 5.96
N SER A 431 30.44 12.15 6.96
CA SER A 431 31.43 11.41 7.74
C SER A 431 31.91 10.15 7.00
N GLU A 432 33.05 9.60 7.43
CA GLU A 432 33.55 8.32 6.94
C GLU A 432 32.52 7.17 7.13
N SER A 433 31.82 7.16 8.25
CA SER A 433 30.74 6.21 8.52
C SER A 433 29.57 6.36 7.54
N GLN A 434 29.15 7.60 7.23
CA GLN A 434 28.10 7.86 6.24
C GLN A 434 28.53 7.45 4.83
N LEU A 435 29.79 7.70 4.45
CA LEU A 435 30.34 7.28 3.17
C LEU A 435 30.36 5.75 3.06
N ARG A 436 30.81 5.05 4.10
CA ARG A 436 30.80 3.58 4.19
C ARG A 436 29.38 3.01 4.04
N GLU A 437 28.43 3.50 4.83
CA GLU A 437 27.02 3.06 4.74
C GLU A 437 26.42 3.32 3.34
N LEU A 438 26.73 4.46 2.72
CA LEU A 438 26.26 4.80 1.37
C LEU A 438 26.86 3.88 0.31
N VAL A 439 28.18 3.70 0.30
CA VAL A 439 28.89 2.85 -0.67
C VAL A 439 28.46 1.39 -0.53
N TRP A 440 28.36 0.88 0.70
CA TRP A 440 27.83 -0.45 0.96
C TRP A 440 26.41 -0.60 0.44
N THR A 441 25.54 0.39 0.70
CA THR A 441 24.16 0.39 0.21
C THR A 441 24.12 0.35 -1.32
N LEU A 442 24.92 1.16 -2.01
CA LEU A 442 24.98 1.20 -3.48
C LEU A 442 25.34 -0.14 -4.10
N ALA A 443 26.23 -0.90 -3.46
CA ALA A 443 26.64 -2.23 -3.92
C ALA A 443 25.78 -3.37 -3.35
N LEU A 444 24.94 -3.10 -2.35
CA LEU A 444 24.26 -4.08 -1.49
C LEU A 444 25.25 -5.10 -0.89
N GLY A 445 26.40 -4.60 -0.45
CA GLY A 445 27.51 -5.39 0.11
C GLY A 445 28.28 -6.25 -0.89
N GLU A 446 27.95 -6.22 -2.19
CA GLU A 446 28.61 -7.06 -3.20
C GLU A 446 28.94 -6.23 -4.46
N ASN A 447 30.13 -5.62 -4.54
CA ASN A 447 30.49 -4.74 -5.66
C ASN A 447 31.00 -5.49 -6.92
N SER A 448 30.22 -6.43 -7.44
CA SER A 448 30.53 -7.18 -8.67
C SER A 448 29.34 -7.24 -9.61
N GLN A 449 29.58 -7.18 -10.93
CA GLN A 449 28.50 -7.27 -11.93
C GLN A 449 27.77 -8.63 -11.92
N ASP A 450 28.42 -9.68 -11.44
CA ASP A 450 27.89 -11.06 -11.37
C ASP A 450 27.28 -11.41 -10.00
N SER A 451 27.31 -10.44 -9.07
CA SER A 451 26.64 -10.54 -7.77
C SER A 451 25.17 -10.92 -7.93
N ASN A 452 24.66 -11.66 -6.95
CA ASN A 452 23.24 -12.03 -6.87
C ASN A 452 22.38 -10.92 -6.23
N ARG A 453 22.96 -9.79 -5.78
CA ARG A 453 22.23 -8.69 -5.13
C ARG A 453 21.81 -7.63 -6.13
N MET A 454 20.51 -7.41 -6.22
CA MET A 454 19.89 -6.54 -7.21
C MET A 454 18.97 -5.51 -6.54
N PHE A 455 18.83 -4.37 -7.19
CA PHE A 455 17.79 -3.38 -6.92
C PHE A 455 16.59 -3.60 -7.82
N LYS A 456 15.42 -3.15 -7.36
CA LYS A 456 14.22 -3.07 -8.20
C LYS A 456 13.92 -1.64 -8.63
N MET A 457 14.04 -1.36 -9.92
CA MET A 457 13.92 -0.03 -10.54
C MET A 457 12.79 0.02 -11.59
N GLY A 458 12.24 1.21 -11.84
CA GLY A 458 11.30 1.44 -12.94
C GLY A 458 9.86 1.00 -12.69
N TYR A 459 9.06 1.03 -13.76
CA TYR A 459 7.65 0.68 -13.79
C TYR A 459 7.47 -0.84 -13.98
N ALA A 460 6.23 -1.33 -13.83
CA ALA A 460 5.87 -2.74 -14.04
C ALA A 460 6.67 -3.77 -13.20
N LYS A 461 7.23 -3.34 -12.05
CA LYS A 461 7.86 -4.22 -11.05
C LYS A 461 7.03 -5.45 -10.67
N PRO A 462 5.68 -5.37 -10.51
CA PRO A 462 4.88 -6.55 -10.21
C PRO A 462 4.91 -7.65 -11.28
N LEU A 463 5.29 -7.31 -12.52
CA LEU A 463 5.43 -8.27 -13.61
C LEU A 463 6.86 -8.84 -13.70
N GLY A 464 7.74 -8.52 -12.74
CA GLY A 464 9.12 -9.01 -12.68
C GLY A 464 10.16 -8.11 -13.37
N LEU A 465 9.73 -7.05 -14.07
CA LEU A 465 10.60 -6.09 -14.75
C LEU A 465 11.48 -5.27 -13.80
N GLY A 466 12.60 -4.75 -14.31
CA GLY A 466 13.44 -3.77 -13.63
C GLY A 466 14.36 -4.29 -12.52
N SER A 467 14.87 -5.51 -12.64
CA SER A 467 15.99 -5.96 -11.80
C SER A 467 17.28 -5.36 -12.35
N VAL A 468 18.04 -4.64 -11.54
CA VAL A 468 19.29 -3.97 -11.93
C VAL A 468 20.40 -4.21 -10.91
N LYS A 469 21.63 -4.36 -11.37
CA LYS A 469 22.83 -4.31 -10.52
C LYS A 469 23.40 -2.90 -10.54
N ILE A 470 23.82 -2.39 -9.39
CA ILE A 470 24.62 -1.17 -9.31
C ILE A 470 26.03 -1.57 -8.86
N THR A 471 27.04 -1.08 -9.55
CA THR A 471 28.46 -1.21 -9.16
C THR A 471 29.05 0.18 -8.95
N VAL A 472 29.88 0.31 -7.92
CA VAL A 472 30.66 1.50 -7.65
C VAL A 472 32.00 1.35 -8.36
N ASN A 473 32.26 2.24 -9.31
CA ASN A 473 33.45 2.17 -10.16
C ASN A 473 34.64 2.88 -9.51
N SER A 474 34.39 4.04 -8.89
CA SER A 474 35.42 4.83 -8.21
C SER A 474 34.81 5.79 -7.20
N ILE A 475 35.61 6.12 -6.17
CA ILE A 475 35.27 7.12 -5.15
C ILE A 475 36.41 8.14 -5.14
N GLN A 476 36.06 9.42 -5.19
CA GLN A 476 37.00 10.52 -5.14
C GLN A 476 36.60 11.48 -4.03
N THR A 477 37.51 11.76 -3.11
CA THR A 477 37.35 12.83 -2.11
C THR A 477 38.20 14.03 -2.48
N ARG A 478 37.75 15.20 -2.05
CA ARG A 478 38.38 16.50 -2.30
C ARG A 478 38.60 17.16 -0.95
N ILE A 479 39.85 17.53 -0.69
CA ILE A 479 40.25 18.26 0.50
C ILE A 479 40.84 19.59 0.03
N PHE A 480 40.41 20.68 0.67
CA PHE A 480 41.01 21.99 0.47
C PHE A 480 41.89 22.29 1.68
N ASP A 481 43.20 22.30 1.45
CA ASP A 481 44.23 22.56 2.47
C ASP A 481 45.37 23.35 1.81
N ASP A 482 45.15 24.66 1.65
CA ASP A 482 45.92 25.63 0.83
C ASP A 482 46.07 25.29 -0.67
N GLU A 483 46.05 24.01 -1.03
CA GLU A 483 45.97 23.43 -2.36
C GLU A 483 44.78 22.46 -2.47
N TYR A 484 44.37 22.19 -3.72
CA TYR A 484 43.24 21.30 -4.01
C TYR A 484 43.72 19.86 -4.18
N ILE A 485 43.46 19.01 -3.19
CA ILE A 485 43.90 17.61 -3.16
C ILE A 485 42.74 16.69 -3.53
N ILE A 486 42.94 15.85 -4.56
CA ILE A 486 42.02 14.76 -4.91
C ILE A 486 42.60 13.44 -4.41
N ARG A 487 41.83 12.70 -3.62
CA ARG A 487 42.19 11.34 -3.20
C ARG A 487 41.22 10.35 -3.83
N ASN A 488 41.76 9.29 -4.44
CA ASN A 488 40.97 8.16 -4.92
C ASN A 488 40.92 7.12 -3.81
N ILE A 489 39.73 6.58 -3.55
CA ILE A 489 39.49 5.51 -2.59
C ILE A 489 39.02 4.30 -3.38
N ASP A 490 39.57 3.13 -3.10
CA ASP A 490 39.10 1.89 -3.70
C ASP A 490 37.74 1.51 -3.07
N PRO A 491 36.66 1.35 -3.86
CA PRO A 491 35.37 0.91 -3.34
C PRO A 491 35.43 -0.38 -2.51
N SER A 492 36.43 -1.24 -2.74
CA SER A 492 36.64 -2.48 -1.98
C SER A 492 36.89 -2.24 -0.48
N GLU A 493 37.45 -1.08 -0.11
CA GLU A 493 37.70 -0.68 1.29
C GLU A 493 36.40 -0.60 2.12
N TYR A 494 35.26 -0.40 1.46
CA TYR A 494 33.93 -0.31 2.07
C TYR A 494 33.10 -1.59 1.97
N MET A 495 33.65 -2.67 1.43
CA MET A 495 32.94 -3.94 1.25
C MET A 495 33.28 -4.99 2.31
N ASN A 496 34.43 -4.87 2.98
CA ASN A 496 34.93 -5.90 3.90
C ASN A 496 34.10 -6.01 5.19
N ASP A 497 33.55 -4.89 5.67
CA ASP A 497 32.75 -4.84 6.89
C ASP A 497 31.32 -4.39 6.58
N ILE A 498 30.34 -4.99 7.25
CA ILE A 498 28.93 -4.60 7.15
C ILE A 498 28.70 -3.40 8.10
N PRO A 499 28.34 -2.20 7.60
CA PRO A 499 28.17 -1.00 8.44
C PRO A 499 26.77 -0.91 9.09
N PHE A 500 25.99 -1.97 9.01
CA PHE A 500 24.64 -2.08 9.53
C PHE A 500 24.55 -3.27 10.47
N ASP A 501 23.56 -3.26 11.36
CA ASP A 501 23.31 -4.39 12.25
C ASP A 501 22.76 -5.60 11.47
N SER A 502 23.65 -6.57 11.21
CA SER A 502 23.36 -7.76 10.41
C SER A 502 22.54 -8.82 11.14
N ASP A 503 22.43 -8.73 12.46
CA ASP A 503 21.70 -9.72 13.28
C ASP A 503 20.19 -9.47 13.28
N THR A 504 19.79 -8.26 12.90
CA THR A 504 18.38 -7.84 12.84
C THR A 504 17.56 -8.60 11.77
N GLU A 505 16.27 -8.78 12.06
CA GLU A 505 15.33 -9.42 11.12
C GLU A 505 15.19 -8.59 9.84
N TYR A 506 15.11 -7.25 9.93
CA TYR A 506 14.94 -6.38 8.77
C TYR A 506 16.15 -6.47 7.82
N PHE A 507 17.38 -6.63 8.35
CA PHE A 507 18.56 -6.84 7.53
C PHE A 507 18.47 -8.17 6.78
N ARG A 508 18.21 -9.28 7.49
CA ARG A 508 18.05 -10.61 6.89
C ARG A 508 16.96 -10.64 5.81
N GLN A 509 15.82 -10.00 6.08
CA GLN A 509 14.71 -9.88 5.14
C GLN A 509 15.11 -9.09 3.89
N LEU A 510 15.75 -7.92 4.05
CA LEU A 510 16.20 -7.11 2.91
C LEU A 510 17.22 -7.86 2.06
N MET A 511 18.15 -8.60 2.69
CA MET A 511 19.08 -9.44 1.97
C MET A 511 18.33 -10.53 1.19
N LYS A 512 17.37 -11.25 1.78
CA LYS A 512 16.56 -12.19 0.98
C LYS A 512 15.82 -11.50 -0.17
N ILE A 513 15.24 -10.33 0.03
CA ILE A 513 14.52 -9.59 -1.02
C ILE A 513 15.43 -9.18 -2.19
N THR A 514 16.65 -8.71 -1.89
CA THR A 514 17.62 -8.25 -2.91
C THR A 514 18.25 -9.38 -3.71
N SER A 515 18.21 -10.62 -3.20
CA SER A 515 18.77 -11.76 -3.92
C SER A 515 17.93 -12.09 -5.16
N PHE A 516 18.58 -12.08 -6.33
CA PHE A 516 17.96 -12.37 -7.62
C PHE A 516 17.39 -13.80 -7.67
N ASN A 517 18.04 -14.73 -6.97
CA ASN A 517 17.68 -16.14 -6.93
C ASN A 517 16.68 -16.53 -5.83
N THR A 518 16.19 -15.60 -4.99
CA THR A 518 15.33 -15.94 -3.84
C THR A 518 14.07 -16.70 -4.24
N THR A 519 13.48 -16.38 -5.39
CA THR A 519 12.28 -17.07 -5.87
C THR A 519 12.56 -18.26 -6.77
N LYS A 520 13.83 -18.53 -7.12
CA LYS A 520 14.21 -19.46 -8.19
C LYS A 520 13.66 -20.87 -7.95
N LYS A 521 13.94 -21.45 -6.78
CA LYS A 521 13.48 -22.79 -6.39
C LYS A 521 11.97 -22.97 -6.55
N PHE A 522 11.18 -21.98 -6.11
CA PHE A 522 9.73 -22.05 -6.19
C PHE A 522 9.22 -21.97 -7.63
N LEU A 523 9.84 -21.14 -8.46
CA LEU A 523 9.49 -21.02 -9.88
C LEU A 523 9.87 -22.28 -10.67
N GLU A 524 11.01 -22.91 -10.36
CA GLU A 524 11.42 -24.20 -10.94
C GLU A 524 10.46 -25.33 -10.54
N ASN A 525 9.90 -25.25 -9.33
CA ASN A 525 8.87 -26.17 -8.84
C ASN A 525 7.44 -25.83 -9.33
N GLY A 526 7.30 -24.96 -10.33
CA GLY A 526 6.02 -24.68 -11.00
C GLY A 526 5.18 -23.57 -10.36
N ALA A 527 5.64 -22.90 -9.30
CA ALA A 527 4.98 -21.70 -8.81
C ALA A 527 5.10 -20.56 -9.83
N VAL A 528 4.14 -19.63 -9.83
CA VAL A 528 4.18 -18.46 -10.71
C VAL A 528 4.26 -17.16 -9.89
N MET A 529 5.10 -16.21 -10.32
CA MET A 529 5.08 -14.87 -9.71
C MET A 529 3.86 -14.10 -10.21
N SER A 530 2.89 -13.87 -9.33
CA SER A 530 1.62 -13.23 -9.66
C SER A 530 0.94 -12.69 -8.41
N TYR A 531 0.09 -11.69 -8.58
CA TYR A 531 -0.93 -11.39 -7.59
C TYR A 531 -1.88 -12.57 -7.38
N PRO A 532 -2.63 -12.58 -6.26
CA PRO A 532 -3.44 -13.72 -5.87
C PRO A 532 -4.35 -14.25 -6.97
N ILE A 533 -4.36 -15.58 -7.11
CA ILE A 533 -5.00 -16.29 -8.22
C ILE A 533 -6.25 -17.02 -7.71
N ALA A 534 -7.42 -16.68 -8.26
CA ALA A 534 -8.62 -17.47 -8.02
C ALA A 534 -9.58 -17.43 -9.20
N ASP A 535 -10.45 -18.43 -9.33
CA ASP A 535 -11.53 -18.48 -10.32
C ASP A 535 -12.89 -18.79 -9.68
N ASP A 536 -13.85 -17.87 -9.82
CA ASP A 536 -15.23 -18.07 -9.33
C ASP A 536 -16.11 -18.96 -10.22
N GLY A 537 -15.57 -19.46 -11.34
CA GLY A 537 -16.21 -20.43 -12.24
C GLY A 537 -17.33 -19.87 -13.10
N ARG A 538 -17.62 -18.56 -13.04
CA ARG A 538 -18.75 -17.95 -13.78
C ARG A 538 -18.41 -17.53 -15.22
N GLY A 539 -17.14 -17.57 -15.61
CA GLY A 539 -16.68 -17.13 -16.94
C GLY A 539 -16.92 -15.63 -17.24
N SER A 540 -17.23 -14.83 -16.21
CA SER A 540 -17.45 -13.39 -16.35
C SER A 540 -16.13 -12.62 -16.39
N LYS A 541 -16.17 -11.35 -16.81
CA LYS A 541 -14.98 -10.46 -16.87
C LYS A 541 -14.15 -10.43 -15.57
N ASN A 542 -14.79 -10.62 -14.42
CA ASN A 542 -14.16 -10.57 -13.10
C ASN A 542 -14.00 -11.94 -12.42
N SER A 543 -14.27 -13.03 -13.13
CA SER A 543 -14.21 -14.38 -12.58
C SER A 543 -12.80 -14.75 -12.12
N LYS A 544 -11.78 -14.28 -12.85
CA LYS A 544 -10.35 -14.50 -12.54
C LYS A 544 -9.66 -13.29 -11.88
N ALA A 545 -10.41 -12.32 -11.38
CA ALA A 545 -9.84 -11.13 -10.80
C ALA A 545 -9.23 -11.43 -9.41
N HIS A 546 -8.08 -10.83 -9.09
CA HIS A 546 -7.33 -11.07 -7.84
C HIS A 546 -8.16 -10.95 -6.55
N HIS A 547 -9.21 -10.11 -6.54
CA HIS A 547 -10.06 -9.94 -5.36
C HIS A 547 -10.86 -11.21 -4.99
N GLN A 548 -11.04 -12.12 -5.94
CA GLN A 548 -11.71 -13.41 -5.72
C GLN A 548 -10.92 -14.29 -4.76
N TRP A 549 -9.58 -14.22 -4.79
CA TRP A 549 -8.74 -14.97 -3.84
C TRP A 549 -8.98 -14.52 -2.40
N PHE A 550 -9.12 -13.21 -2.16
CA PHE A 550 -9.44 -12.69 -0.83
C PHE A 550 -10.84 -13.09 -0.38
N ILE A 551 -11.81 -13.19 -1.30
CA ILE A 551 -13.15 -13.72 -0.99
C ILE A 551 -13.05 -15.19 -0.57
N ALA A 552 -12.29 -16.00 -1.30
CA ALA A 552 -12.06 -17.39 -0.97
C ALA A 552 -11.38 -17.52 0.41
N ASN A 553 -10.24 -16.84 0.59
CA ASN A 553 -9.42 -16.89 1.81
C ASN A 553 -10.21 -16.55 3.08
N ARG A 554 -11.16 -15.60 3.02
CA ARG A 554 -12.06 -15.25 4.15
C ARG A 554 -12.90 -16.41 4.67
N SER A 555 -13.13 -17.43 3.84
CA SER A 555 -13.92 -18.62 4.20
C SER A 555 -13.09 -19.90 4.31
N SER A 556 -11.79 -19.84 4.01
CA SER A 556 -10.94 -21.03 3.91
C SER A 556 -10.42 -21.53 5.25
N GLY A 557 -10.40 -20.68 6.28
CA GLY A 557 -9.93 -21.04 7.61
C GLY A 557 -10.79 -22.09 8.30
N GLU A 558 -10.33 -22.57 9.45
CA GLU A 558 -11.10 -23.51 10.27
C GLU A 558 -12.41 -22.86 10.73
N GLY A 559 -13.52 -23.60 10.62
CA GLY A 559 -14.88 -23.10 10.92
C GLY A 559 -15.40 -21.98 9.99
N GLY A 560 -14.62 -21.55 8.99
CA GLY A 560 -14.95 -20.43 8.11
C GLY A 560 -16.02 -20.75 7.06
N ASN A 561 -16.85 -19.76 6.74
CA ASN A 561 -17.78 -19.76 5.62
C ASN A 561 -18.05 -18.32 5.12
N LEU A 562 -18.93 -18.15 4.12
CA LEU A 562 -19.21 -16.83 3.54
C LEU A 562 -19.81 -15.81 4.53
N MET A 563 -20.50 -16.30 5.57
CA MET A 563 -21.17 -15.49 6.59
C MET A 563 -20.38 -15.40 7.90
N ALA A 564 -19.48 -16.34 8.18
CA ALA A 564 -18.61 -16.33 9.34
C ALA A 564 -17.16 -16.47 8.87
N TRP A 565 -16.47 -15.33 8.72
CA TRP A 565 -15.14 -15.30 8.16
C TRP A 565 -14.09 -15.88 9.11
N SER A 566 -13.27 -16.78 8.58
CA SER A 566 -12.06 -17.30 9.19
C SER A 566 -10.99 -17.29 8.10
N LEU A 567 -10.05 -16.35 8.19
CA LEU A 567 -8.97 -16.20 7.23
C LEU A 567 -7.95 -17.31 7.44
N LYS A 568 -7.56 -18.00 6.37
CA LYS A 568 -6.53 -19.06 6.41
C LYS A 568 -5.14 -18.50 6.22
N TYR A 569 -4.94 -17.76 5.13
CA TYR A 569 -3.63 -17.30 4.69
C TYR A 569 -3.42 -15.82 4.96
N SER A 570 -2.20 -15.49 5.37
CA SER A 570 -1.62 -14.14 5.30
C SER A 570 -0.46 -14.16 4.30
N LEU A 571 0.03 -13.00 3.88
CA LEU A 571 1.25 -12.97 3.07
C LEU A 571 2.42 -13.58 3.89
N PRO A 572 3.11 -14.63 3.40
CA PRO A 572 4.25 -15.22 4.09
C PRO A 572 5.36 -14.20 4.33
N ASP A 573 6.14 -14.39 5.38
CA ASP A 573 7.39 -13.63 5.55
C ASP A 573 8.39 -14.03 4.45
N ILE A 574 9.28 -13.12 4.06
CA ILE A 574 10.33 -13.48 3.11
C ILE A 574 11.34 -14.47 3.72
N THR A 575 11.41 -14.54 5.05
CA THR A 575 12.26 -15.51 5.73
C THR A 575 11.66 -16.91 5.85
N ASP A 576 10.36 -17.10 5.62
CA ASP A 576 9.67 -18.40 5.65
C ASP A 576 10.27 -19.40 4.64
N GLU A 577 10.21 -20.70 4.99
CA GLU A 577 10.71 -21.78 4.13
C GLU A 577 9.92 -21.91 2.81
N ASP A 578 8.62 -21.61 2.84
CA ASP A 578 7.74 -21.55 1.68
C ASP A 578 7.01 -20.20 1.64
N ILE A 579 7.39 -19.37 0.66
CA ILE A 579 6.77 -18.06 0.43
C ILE A 579 5.61 -18.11 -0.58
N THR A 580 5.21 -19.31 -1.01
CA THR A 580 4.11 -19.48 -1.97
C THR A 580 2.75 -19.52 -1.29
N LEU A 581 1.70 -19.19 -2.04
CA LEU A 581 0.30 -19.25 -1.63
C LEU A 581 -0.49 -20.10 -2.65
N PRO A 582 -1.56 -20.80 -2.22
CA PRO A 582 -2.36 -21.61 -3.12
C PRO A 582 -3.30 -20.74 -3.95
N ALA A 583 -3.56 -21.14 -5.18
CA ALA A 583 -4.70 -20.63 -5.94
C ALA A 583 -6.00 -21.29 -5.45
N PHE A 584 -7.13 -20.60 -5.64
CA PHE A 584 -8.46 -21.09 -5.28
C PHE A 584 -9.37 -21.24 -6.50
N GLU A 585 -10.18 -22.28 -6.49
CA GLU A 585 -11.28 -22.44 -7.45
C GLU A 585 -12.59 -22.68 -6.71
N LYS A 586 -13.68 -22.12 -7.25
CA LYS A 586 -15.02 -22.37 -6.75
C LYS A 586 -15.50 -23.72 -7.26
N TYR A 587 -16.09 -24.55 -6.39
CA TYR A 587 -16.71 -25.80 -6.85
C TYR A 587 -17.75 -25.49 -7.93
N LYS A 588 -17.61 -26.15 -9.09
CA LYS A 588 -18.67 -26.16 -10.10
C LYS A 588 -19.85 -26.91 -9.49
N LYS A 589 -21.00 -26.24 -9.40
CA LYS A 589 -22.26 -26.90 -9.06
C LYS A 589 -22.76 -27.69 -10.25
#